data_AF-A0A3M8DGZ0-F1
#
_entry.id   AF-A0A3M8DGZ0-F1
#
_cell.length_a   1.000
_cell.length_b   1.000
_cell.length_c   1.000
_cell.angle_alpha   90.00
_cell.angle_beta   90.00
_cell.angle_gamma   90.00
#
_symmetry.space_group_name_H-M   'P 1'
#
loop_
_entity.id
_entity.type
_entity.pdbx_description
1 polymer ?
#
loop_
_entity_poly.entity_id
_entity_poly.type
_entity_poly.pdbx_seq_one_letter_code
_entity_poly.pdbx_strand_id
1 'polypeptide(L)'
;MSLKSKLQRMKGHLSLESDKSTEAEQEKPELSKEAEEVSGAESVEAQQVSEEALPQLTAELSDAATEPEIPYAERWKSMQAAPFLWEDEHVMIREVRYPLRQQHGRYSFAQLHETIAAWEASGKQHPLSAAGRRAEDLLFFDTETTGLSGGAGNTVFLLGYSRIEGKEVVVRQHFLPAPHAEVTLYHSFLEQAKQSSHLVTFNGKSFDWPQVRTRHTLIRDQVQALPVFGHLDLLHGARRLWRGELESCRLAIIEQEKLGVYREDDLPGYLAPVRYFDFLHSKDPDVVEGVLRHNEVDVLSLMTLYIHVSSLLLEHEREEVSQEERYEIARWYEALGDRETAMQAYLTVAHSSHPWSVRAKLAAGHLYKKQKDWQSALQIWESCMQSNGFVPEEVYIEAAKVYEHQLGDWEKALHYTRLAYEQWKKRGSLLRNRSKAEGLAFQKRLDRLEAKGNATDGSSLFSLYEYEE
;
A
#
# COMPACT_ATOMS: atom_id res chain seq x y z
N MET A 1 -30.57 26.91 4.70
CA MET A 1 -29.40 27.28 5.52
C MET A 1 -28.21 27.56 4.61
N SER A 2 -27.45 28.64 4.83
CA SER A 2 -26.36 29.08 3.94
C SER A 2 -25.16 28.12 3.96
N LEU A 3 -24.57 27.86 2.78
CA LEU A 3 -23.35 27.04 2.59
C LEU A 3 -22.22 27.41 3.57
N LYS A 4 -22.17 28.69 3.95
CA LYS A 4 -21.19 29.26 4.87
C LYS A 4 -21.32 28.70 6.29
N SER A 5 -22.53 28.42 6.77
CA SER A 5 -22.75 27.87 8.11
C SER A 5 -22.44 26.37 8.21
N LYS A 6 -22.58 25.62 7.10
CA LYS A 6 -22.15 24.21 7.01
C LYS A 6 -20.61 24.09 7.02
N LEU A 7 -19.91 24.93 6.24
CA LEU A 7 -18.44 24.96 6.20
C LEU A 7 -17.79 25.36 7.54
N GLN A 8 -18.44 26.25 8.30
CA GLN A 8 -17.92 26.72 9.60
C GLN A 8 -18.00 25.64 10.69
N ARG A 9 -19.00 24.75 10.64
CA ARG A 9 -19.10 23.59 11.55
C ARG A 9 -18.04 22.53 11.25
N MET A 10 -17.65 22.35 10.00
CA MET A 10 -16.63 21.37 9.61
C MET A 10 -15.21 21.79 10.01
N LYS A 11 -14.90 23.10 10.02
CA LYS A 11 -13.58 23.60 10.45
C LYS A 11 -13.28 23.40 11.94
N GLY A 12 -14.31 23.37 12.79
CA GLY A 12 -14.12 23.20 14.25
C GLY A 12 -13.62 21.82 14.67
N HIS A 13 -13.79 20.80 13.83
CA HIS A 13 -13.34 19.43 14.11
C HIS A 13 -11.92 19.12 13.64
N LEU A 14 -11.31 19.98 12.82
CA LEU A 14 -9.96 19.76 12.27
C LEU A 14 -8.82 20.20 13.22
N SER A 15 -9.11 20.96 14.27
CA SER A 15 -8.08 21.59 15.11
C SER A 15 -7.83 20.92 16.47
N LEU A 16 -8.46 19.77 16.77
CA LEU A 16 -8.38 19.14 18.10
C LEU A 16 -7.76 17.73 18.12
N GLU A 17 -7.34 17.18 16.99
CA GLU A 17 -6.76 15.82 16.93
C GLU A 17 -5.24 15.76 16.73
N SER A 18 -4.53 16.90 16.71
CA SER A 18 -3.06 16.91 16.55
C SER A 18 -2.27 16.70 17.85
N ASP A 19 -2.90 16.68 19.02
CA ASP A 19 -2.24 16.51 20.32
C ASP A 19 -2.96 15.43 21.14
N LYS A 20 -2.67 14.15 20.85
CA LYS A 20 -2.72 13.00 21.79
C LYS A 20 -2.54 11.68 21.04
N SER A 21 -1.30 11.28 20.81
CA SER A 21 -0.94 9.88 20.63
C SER A 21 0.51 9.64 21.06
N THR A 22 0.75 9.92 22.34
CA THR A 22 1.81 9.28 23.13
C THR A 22 1.12 8.77 24.40
N GLU A 23 1.44 7.53 24.77
CA GLU A 23 0.98 6.79 25.96
C GLU A 23 -0.31 5.97 25.79
N ALA A 24 -0.15 4.66 25.55
CA ALA A 24 -0.62 3.61 26.47
C ALA A 24 -0.29 2.21 25.90
N GLU A 25 0.70 1.59 26.52
CA GLU A 25 1.03 0.17 26.45
C GLU A 25 0.14 -0.64 27.43
N GLN A 26 0.02 -1.94 27.14
CA GLN A 26 -0.30 -3.05 28.06
C GLN A 26 -1.72 -3.15 28.64
N GLU A 27 -2.48 -4.15 28.16
CA GLU A 27 -3.03 -5.21 29.01
C GLU A 27 -3.62 -6.35 28.16
N LYS A 28 -3.19 -7.58 28.45
CA LYS A 28 -3.79 -8.85 27.98
C LYS A 28 -4.89 -9.27 28.96
N PRO A 29 -5.86 -10.07 28.50
CA PRO A 29 -6.33 -11.17 29.34
C PRO A 29 -6.22 -12.53 28.63
N GLU A 30 -5.81 -13.51 29.44
CA GLU A 30 -5.93 -14.94 29.23
C GLU A 30 -7.41 -15.35 29.11
N LEU A 31 -7.71 -16.38 28.32
CA LEU A 31 -8.87 -17.26 28.53
C LEU A 31 -8.63 -18.65 27.94
N SER A 32 -8.56 -19.58 28.89
CA SER A 32 -8.87 -21.02 28.94
C SER A 32 -9.10 -21.87 27.68
N LYS A 33 -8.43 -23.03 27.74
CA LYS A 33 -8.65 -24.29 27.04
C LYS A 33 -9.98 -24.96 27.43
N GLU A 34 -10.51 -25.76 26.48
CA GLU A 34 -11.40 -26.95 26.55
C GLU A 34 -12.34 -26.88 25.32
N ALA A 35 -12.58 -27.88 24.48
CA ALA A 35 -12.31 -29.32 24.51
C ALA A 35 -12.37 -29.87 23.06
N GLU A 36 -11.56 -30.89 22.74
CA GLU A 36 -11.77 -31.79 21.59
C GLU A 36 -11.26 -33.18 21.96
N GLU A 37 -12.18 -34.14 22.09
CA GLU A 37 -11.99 -35.57 21.80
C GLU A 37 -13.35 -36.27 21.97
N VAL A 38 -13.98 -36.70 20.87
CA VAL A 38 -14.59 -38.04 20.76
C VAL A 38 -14.61 -38.44 19.28
N SER A 39 -13.89 -39.52 19.01
CA SER A 39 -13.91 -40.35 17.80
C SER A 39 -15.22 -41.11 17.65
N GLY A 40 -15.71 -41.26 16.42
CA GLY A 40 -16.78 -42.21 16.09
C GLY A 40 -16.92 -42.40 14.59
N ALA A 41 -16.21 -43.39 14.06
CA ALA A 41 -16.39 -43.88 12.71
C ALA A 41 -17.58 -44.84 12.68
N GLU A 42 -18.53 -44.64 11.78
CA GLU A 42 -19.43 -45.70 11.33
C GLU A 42 -19.79 -45.51 9.85
N SER A 43 -19.46 -46.54 9.08
CA SER A 43 -19.74 -46.77 7.67
C SER A 43 -21.17 -47.26 7.48
N VAL A 44 -21.92 -46.73 6.50
CA VAL A 44 -23.09 -47.42 5.93
C VAL A 44 -23.15 -47.20 4.42
N GLU A 45 -23.55 -48.28 3.76
CA GLU A 45 -23.44 -48.66 2.36
C GLU A 45 -24.25 -47.83 1.36
N ALA A 46 -23.78 -47.90 0.11
CA ALA A 46 -24.48 -47.47 -1.08
C ALA A 46 -25.67 -48.39 -1.41
N GLN A 47 -26.82 -47.79 -1.72
CA GLN A 47 -27.88 -48.45 -2.47
C GLN A 47 -28.29 -47.59 -3.66
N GLN A 48 -28.13 -48.16 -4.84
CA GLN A 48 -28.72 -47.71 -6.11
C GLN A 48 -30.24 -47.86 -6.04
N VAL A 49 -30.98 -46.81 -6.44
CA VAL A 49 -32.35 -46.97 -6.93
C VAL A 49 -32.54 -46.10 -8.18
N SER A 50 -33.13 -46.79 -9.16
CA SER A 50 -33.51 -46.53 -10.56
C SER A 50 -34.04 -45.16 -10.98
N GLU A 51 -33.75 -44.85 -12.24
CA GLU A 51 -34.49 -43.95 -13.14
C GLU A 51 -35.97 -44.34 -13.22
N GLU A 52 -36.87 -43.37 -12.99
CA GLU A 52 -38.23 -43.38 -13.51
C GLU A 52 -38.66 -41.95 -13.86
N ALA A 53 -39.43 -41.84 -14.94
CA ALA A 53 -39.65 -40.63 -15.71
C ALA A 53 -41.01 -39.97 -15.40
N LEU A 54 -40.99 -38.61 -15.38
CA LEU A 54 -42.07 -37.65 -15.71
C LEU A 54 -43.27 -37.54 -14.75
N PRO A 55 -43.84 -36.33 -14.52
CA PRO A 55 -44.30 -35.43 -15.59
C PRO A 55 -43.97 -33.94 -15.46
N GLN A 56 -43.94 -33.31 -16.64
CA GLN A 56 -44.13 -31.87 -16.85
C GLN A 56 -45.46 -31.43 -16.21
N LEU A 57 -45.41 -30.41 -15.35
CA LEU A 57 -46.57 -29.59 -14.99
C LEU A 57 -46.25 -28.14 -15.34
N THR A 58 -46.82 -27.73 -16.45
CA THR A 58 -47.02 -26.36 -16.88
C THR A 58 -47.80 -25.56 -15.84
N ALA A 59 -47.35 -24.32 -15.63
CA ALA A 59 -48.09 -23.10 -15.31
C ALA A 59 -49.48 -23.24 -14.66
N GLU A 60 -49.61 -22.71 -13.44
CA GLU A 60 -50.66 -21.76 -13.05
C GLU A 60 -50.56 -21.46 -11.55
N LEU A 61 -49.77 -20.44 -11.18
CA LEU A 61 -50.05 -19.54 -10.07
C LEU A 61 -49.44 -18.19 -10.45
N SER A 62 -50.20 -17.41 -11.22
CA SER A 62 -49.95 -15.99 -11.38
C SER A 62 -50.33 -15.29 -10.09
N ASP A 63 -49.38 -15.15 -9.17
CA ASP A 63 -49.34 -13.90 -8.42
C ASP A 63 -48.66 -12.90 -9.35
N ALA A 64 -49.45 -11.97 -9.88
CA ALA A 64 -48.92 -10.79 -10.52
C ALA A 64 -48.26 -9.94 -9.43
N ALA A 65 -47.04 -10.33 -9.04
CA ALA A 65 -46.12 -9.44 -8.37
C ALA A 65 -45.85 -8.30 -9.36
N THR A 66 -46.59 -7.21 -9.19
CA THR A 66 -46.29 -5.94 -9.85
C THR A 66 -44.81 -5.66 -9.58
N GLU A 67 -43.96 -5.75 -10.60
CA GLU A 67 -42.56 -5.36 -10.48
C GLU A 67 -42.52 -3.96 -9.87
N PRO A 68 -41.72 -3.74 -8.82
CA PRO A 68 -41.70 -2.46 -8.14
C PRO A 68 -41.37 -1.34 -9.12
N GLU A 69 -42.17 -0.28 -9.13
CA GLU A 69 -41.98 0.86 -10.03
C GLU A 69 -40.66 1.56 -9.66
N ILE A 70 -39.63 1.38 -10.48
CA ILE A 70 -38.31 1.99 -10.27
C ILE A 70 -38.34 3.46 -10.72
N PRO A 71 -38.16 4.43 -9.81
CA PRO A 71 -38.10 5.84 -10.20
C PRO A 71 -36.96 6.09 -11.20
N TYR A 72 -37.26 6.84 -12.25
CA TYR A 72 -36.29 7.18 -13.30
C TYR A 72 -35.64 5.95 -13.98
N ALA A 73 -36.37 4.85 -14.15
CA ALA A 73 -35.87 3.61 -14.75
C ALA A 73 -35.10 3.80 -16.08
N GLU A 74 -35.60 4.64 -17.00
CA GLU A 74 -34.92 4.91 -18.28
C GLU A 74 -33.59 5.67 -18.10
N ARG A 75 -33.48 6.53 -17.08
CA ARG A 75 -32.22 7.22 -16.76
C ARG A 75 -31.19 6.25 -16.22
N TRP A 76 -31.58 5.41 -15.26
CA TRP A 76 -30.71 4.34 -14.77
C TRP A 76 -30.23 3.42 -15.90
N LYS A 77 -31.14 3.02 -16.79
CA LYS A 77 -30.79 2.20 -17.96
C LYS A 77 -29.81 2.91 -18.90
N SER A 78 -29.97 4.22 -19.12
CA SER A 78 -29.02 5.01 -19.92
C SER A 78 -27.62 5.07 -19.33
N MET A 79 -27.50 4.89 -18.01
CA MET A 79 -26.24 4.78 -17.27
C MET A 79 -25.72 3.34 -17.16
N GLN A 80 -26.34 2.38 -17.85
CA GLN A 80 -26.04 0.95 -17.77
C GLN A 80 -26.30 0.34 -16.38
N ALA A 81 -27.24 0.91 -15.63
CA ALA A 81 -27.70 0.40 -14.35
C ALA A 81 -29.05 -0.30 -14.48
N ALA A 82 -29.16 -1.47 -13.85
CA ALA A 82 -30.38 -2.26 -13.77
C ALA A 82 -30.75 -2.53 -12.30
N PRO A 83 -32.05 -2.63 -11.96
CA PRO A 83 -32.46 -2.99 -10.62
C PRO A 83 -32.11 -4.46 -10.34
N PHE A 84 -31.61 -4.72 -9.14
CA PHE A 84 -31.54 -6.06 -8.55
C PHE A 84 -32.56 -6.12 -7.42
N LEU A 85 -33.49 -7.07 -7.54
CA LEU A 85 -34.60 -7.26 -6.62
C LEU A 85 -34.29 -8.40 -5.66
N TRP A 86 -34.49 -8.16 -4.38
CA TRP A 86 -34.48 -9.19 -3.35
C TRP A 86 -35.63 -8.91 -2.40
N GLU A 87 -36.54 -9.87 -2.27
CA GLU A 87 -37.82 -9.68 -1.58
C GLU A 87 -38.56 -8.44 -2.13
N ASP A 88 -38.97 -7.50 -1.28
CA ASP A 88 -39.70 -6.28 -1.65
C ASP A 88 -38.78 -5.05 -1.82
N GLU A 89 -37.47 -5.25 -1.82
CA GLU A 89 -36.46 -4.19 -1.89
C GLU A 89 -35.64 -4.26 -3.20
N HIS A 90 -34.98 -3.15 -3.53
CA HIS A 90 -34.09 -3.10 -4.69
C HIS A 90 -32.81 -2.31 -4.43
N VAL A 91 -31.78 -2.71 -5.17
CA VAL A 91 -30.56 -1.91 -5.38
C VAL A 91 -30.31 -1.72 -6.86
N MET A 92 -29.45 -0.77 -7.21
CA MET A 92 -29.06 -0.57 -8.60
C MET A 92 -27.69 -1.21 -8.83
N ILE A 93 -27.59 -2.09 -9.82
CA ILE A 93 -26.32 -2.65 -10.28
C ILE A 93 -25.97 -2.01 -11.61
N ARG A 94 -24.87 -1.27 -11.65
CA ARG A 94 -24.27 -0.78 -12.89
C ARG A 94 -23.13 -1.71 -13.32
N GLU A 95 -23.15 -2.13 -14.58
CA GLU A 95 -22.10 -2.98 -15.16
C GLU A 95 -21.54 -2.33 -16.44
N VAL A 96 -20.21 -2.17 -16.48
CA VAL A 96 -19.48 -1.66 -17.65
C VAL A 96 -18.37 -2.64 -18.00
N ARG A 97 -18.18 -2.88 -19.31
CA ARG A 97 -17.24 -3.86 -19.83
C ARG A 97 -16.20 -3.18 -20.70
N TYR A 98 -14.95 -3.58 -20.51
CA TYR A 98 -13.80 -3.06 -21.22
C TYR A 98 -12.98 -4.21 -21.80
N PRO A 99 -12.59 -4.20 -23.09
CA PRO A 99 -11.73 -5.23 -23.63
C PRO A 99 -10.36 -5.18 -22.95
N LEU A 100 -9.72 -6.33 -22.72
CA LEU A 100 -8.39 -6.37 -22.05
C LEU A 100 -7.31 -5.51 -22.74
N ARG A 101 -7.44 -5.30 -24.06
CA ARG A 101 -6.51 -4.47 -24.84
C ARG A 101 -6.70 -2.97 -24.63
N GLN A 102 -7.80 -2.55 -23.98
CA GLN A 102 -8.05 -1.15 -23.70
C GLN A 102 -6.94 -0.59 -22.80
N GLN A 103 -6.49 0.61 -23.14
CA GLN A 103 -5.57 1.38 -22.32
C GLN A 103 -6.32 2.18 -21.28
N HIS A 104 -5.74 2.24 -20.09
CA HIS A 104 -6.11 3.14 -19.02
C HIS A 104 -4.83 3.81 -18.51
N GLY A 105 -4.60 5.04 -18.99
CA GLY A 105 -3.30 5.69 -18.88
C GLY A 105 -2.22 4.96 -19.71
N ARG A 106 -1.07 4.70 -19.09
CA ARG A 106 0.11 4.09 -19.72
C ARG A 106 0.01 2.57 -19.90
N TYR A 107 -0.99 1.92 -19.32
CA TYR A 107 -1.10 0.46 -19.27
C TYR A 107 -2.39 -0.03 -19.91
N SER A 108 -2.33 -1.22 -20.51
CA SER A 108 -3.52 -1.99 -20.87
C SER A 108 -3.84 -3.02 -19.79
N PHE A 109 -5.11 -3.38 -19.64
CA PHE A 109 -5.53 -4.36 -18.65
C PHE A 109 -4.96 -5.77 -18.88
N ALA A 110 -4.64 -6.11 -20.14
CA ALA A 110 -4.00 -7.37 -20.51
C ALA A 110 -2.65 -7.61 -19.79
N GLN A 111 -1.93 -6.53 -19.45
CA GLN A 111 -0.64 -6.60 -18.75
C GLN A 111 -0.75 -7.12 -17.31
N LEU A 112 -1.96 -7.25 -16.76
CA LEU A 112 -2.15 -7.90 -15.46
C LEU A 112 -1.70 -9.36 -15.49
N HIS A 113 -1.97 -10.09 -16.58
CA HIS A 113 -1.53 -11.48 -16.72
C HIS A 113 0.00 -11.59 -16.75
N GLU A 114 0.67 -10.69 -17.48
CA GLU A 114 2.13 -10.62 -17.55
C GLU A 114 2.72 -10.28 -16.18
N THR A 115 2.10 -9.35 -15.45
CA THR A 115 2.51 -8.95 -14.11
C THR A 115 2.46 -10.11 -13.12
N ILE A 116 1.37 -10.88 -13.13
CA ILE A 116 1.22 -12.06 -12.26
C ILE A 116 2.24 -13.14 -12.63
N ALA A 117 2.45 -13.37 -13.93
CA ALA A 117 3.47 -14.31 -14.40
C ALA A 117 4.88 -13.88 -14.00
N ALA A 118 5.18 -12.58 -14.02
CA ALA A 118 6.47 -12.05 -13.58
C ALA A 118 6.67 -12.20 -12.06
N TRP A 119 5.64 -12.01 -11.25
CA TRP A 119 5.68 -12.32 -9.81
C TRP A 119 5.97 -13.81 -9.57
N GLU A 120 5.28 -14.71 -10.28
CA GLU A 120 5.52 -16.15 -10.20
C GLU A 120 6.96 -16.50 -10.56
N ALA A 121 7.45 -16.01 -11.71
CA ALA A 121 8.79 -16.28 -12.20
C ALA A 121 9.89 -15.73 -11.27
N SER A 122 9.62 -14.61 -10.59
CA SER A 122 10.58 -14.00 -9.67
C SER A 122 10.84 -14.85 -8.42
N GLY A 123 9.88 -15.68 -8.00
CA GLY A 123 9.92 -16.40 -6.73
C GLY A 123 10.02 -15.51 -5.48
N LYS A 124 9.85 -14.19 -5.62
CA LYS A 124 10.06 -13.23 -4.53
C LYS A 124 8.89 -13.24 -3.55
N GLN A 125 9.21 -13.27 -2.26
CA GLN A 125 8.24 -13.02 -1.21
C GLN A 125 8.07 -11.52 -1.01
N HIS A 126 6.93 -10.98 -1.45
CA HIS A 126 6.63 -9.56 -1.37
C HIS A 126 5.16 -9.33 -0.96
N PRO A 127 4.83 -8.32 -0.14
CA PRO A 127 3.45 -8.04 0.27
C PRO A 127 2.49 -7.72 -0.89
N LEU A 128 3.02 -7.31 -2.04
CA LEU A 128 2.27 -7.08 -3.28
C LEU A 128 2.36 -8.23 -4.29
N SER A 129 2.99 -9.35 -3.94
CA SER A 129 3.10 -10.51 -4.83
C SER A 129 1.73 -11.16 -5.01
N ALA A 130 1.35 -11.40 -6.27
CA ALA A 130 0.21 -12.24 -6.64
C ALA A 130 0.66 -13.60 -7.19
N ALA A 131 1.88 -14.05 -6.86
CA ALA A 131 2.34 -15.39 -7.20
C ALA A 131 1.36 -16.46 -6.69
N GLY A 132 1.11 -17.49 -7.50
CA GLY A 132 0.15 -18.55 -7.24
C GLY A 132 -1.31 -18.13 -7.32
N ARG A 133 -1.60 -16.98 -7.98
CA ARG A 133 -2.97 -16.47 -8.23
C ARG A 133 -3.23 -16.35 -9.72
N ARG A 134 -4.50 -16.35 -10.09
CA ARG A 134 -4.96 -15.99 -11.43
C ARG A 134 -5.47 -14.55 -11.43
N ALA A 135 -5.52 -13.92 -12.60
CA ALA A 135 -5.94 -12.53 -12.69
C ALA A 135 -7.42 -12.35 -12.29
N GLU A 136 -8.24 -13.37 -12.52
CA GLU A 136 -9.66 -13.45 -12.15
C GLU A 136 -9.86 -13.57 -10.62
N ASP A 137 -8.82 -14.00 -9.89
CA ASP A 137 -8.87 -14.13 -8.44
C ASP A 137 -8.72 -12.77 -7.73
N LEU A 138 -8.30 -11.73 -8.46
CA LEU A 138 -8.08 -10.37 -7.97
C LEU A 138 -9.34 -9.50 -8.17
N LEU A 139 -9.84 -8.93 -7.07
CA LEU A 139 -10.97 -8.01 -7.04
C LEU A 139 -10.45 -6.60 -6.71
N PHE A 140 -10.41 -5.71 -7.70
CA PHE A 140 -9.97 -4.32 -7.52
C PHE A 140 -11.13 -3.52 -6.96
N PHE A 141 -11.08 -3.15 -5.68
CA PHE A 141 -12.25 -2.79 -4.90
C PHE A 141 -12.11 -1.41 -4.25
N ASP A 142 -13.19 -0.64 -4.28
CA ASP A 142 -13.30 0.69 -3.70
C ASP A 142 -14.75 0.95 -3.24
N THR A 143 -14.93 1.84 -2.25
CA THR A 143 -16.26 2.14 -1.69
C THR A 143 -16.55 3.63 -1.60
N GLU A 144 -17.83 3.98 -1.75
CA GLU A 144 -18.31 5.31 -1.38
C GLU A 144 -19.22 5.24 -0.16
N THR A 145 -18.96 6.14 0.79
CA THR A 145 -19.60 6.11 2.11
C THR A 145 -20.06 7.50 2.52
N THR A 146 -21.04 7.59 3.42
CA THR A 146 -21.62 8.88 3.87
C THR A 146 -20.71 9.74 4.77
N GLY A 147 -19.50 9.29 5.11
CA GLY A 147 -18.61 9.92 6.09
C GLY A 147 -17.20 9.32 6.09
N LEU A 148 -16.27 9.95 6.81
CA LEU A 148 -14.86 9.54 6.86
C LEU A 148 -14.47 8.83 8.17
N SER A 149 -15.39 8.74 9.14
CA SER A 149 -15.16 8.07 10.42
C SER A 149 -15.76 6.66 10.40
N GLY A 150 -15.00 5.66 10.87
CA GLY A 150 -15.39 4.24 10.90
C GLY A 150 -16.46 3.87 11.95
N GLY A 151 -17.35 4.81 12.31
CA GLY A 151 -18.42 4.58 13.27
C GLY A 151 -19.68 3.96 12.64
N ALA A 152 -20.53 3.34 13.46
CA ALA A 152 -21.77 2.68 13.03
C ALA A 152 -22.78 3.59 12.30
N GLY A 153 -22.61 4.91 12.36
CA GLY A 153 -23.43 5.88 11.62
C GLY A 153 -23.04 6.06 10.14
N ASN A 154 -21.92 5.49 9.70
CA ASN A 154 -21.52 5.60 8.30
C ASN A 154 -22.15 4.48 7.46
N THR A 155 -22.85 4.83 6.39
CA THR A 155 -23.44 3.88 5.45
C THR A 155 -22.56 3.75 4.21
N VAL A 156 -22.29 2.52 3.79
CA VAL A 156 -21.69 2.24 2.48
C VAL A 156 -22.80 2.29 1.45
N PHE A 157 -22.78 3.27 0.56
CA PHE A 157 -23.84 3.44 -0.44
C PHE A 157 -23.41 3.00 -1.84
N LEU A 158 -22.11 2.75 -2.04
CA LEU A 158 -21.58 2.16 -3.26
C LEU A 158 -20.50 1.12 -2.91
N LEU A 159 -20.70 -0.10 -3.39
CA LEU A 159 -19.67 -1.14 -3.43
C LEU A 159 -19.23 -1.29 -4.89
N GLY A 160 -18.06 -0.74 -5.23
CA GLY A 160 -17.52 -0.76 -6.57
C GLY A 160 -16.34 -1.72 -6.70
N TYR A 161 -16.28 -2.45 -7.81
CA TYR A 161 -15.08 -3.20 -8.15
C TYR A 161 -14.89 -3.41 -9.64
N SER A 162 -13.65 -3.72 -10.04
CA SER A 162 -13.32 -4.27 -11.34
C SER A 162 -12.67 -5.65 -11.21
N ARG A 163 -12.91 -6.53 -12.20
CA ARG A 163 -12.34 -7.88 -12.27
C ARG A 163 -12.21 -8.34 -13.72
N ILE A 164 -11.23 -9.20 -14.02
CA ILE A 164 -11.16 -9.87 -15.32
C ILE A 164 -12.18 -11.00 -15.40
N GLU A 165 -12.99 -11.00 -16.46
CA GLU A 165 -13.90 -12.09 -16.82
C GLU A 165 -13.70 -12.46 -18.28
N GLY A 166 -13.05 -13.61 -18.52
CA GLY A 166 -12.73 -14.06 -19.86
C GLY A 166 -11.76 -13.13 -20.57
N LYS A 167 -12.26 -12.31 -21.51
CA LYS A 167 -11.44 -11.39 -22.34
C LYS A 167 -11.73 -9.92 -22.05
N GLU A 168 -12.42 -9.63 -20.96
CA GLU A 168 -12.86 -8.30 -20.60
C GLU A 168 -12.52 -8.00 -19.14
N VAL A 169 -12.32 -6.73 -18.82
CA VAL A 169 -12.48 -6.21 -17.46
C VAL A 169 -13.93 -5.81 -17.29
N VAL A 170 -14.56 -6.29 -16.23
CA VAL A 170 -15.94 -5.94 -15.87
C VAL A 170 -15.91 -5.09 -14.61
N VAL A 171 -16.40 -3.87 -14.71
CA VAL A 171 -16.67 -2.98 -13.59
C VAL A 171 -18.10 -3.24 -13.13
N ARG A 172 -18.29 -3.51 -11.84
CA ARG A 172 -19.61 -3.62 -11.22
C ARG A 172 -19.72 -2.71 -10.01
N GLN A 173 -20.87 -2.06 -9.93
CA GLN A 173 -21.17 -1.04 -8.95
C GLN A 173 -22.53 -1.33 -8.35
N HIS A 174 -22.54 -1.74 -7.09
CA HIS A 174 -23.74 -1.99 -6.32
C HIS A 174 -24.08 -0.73 -5.54
N PHE A 175 -25.12 -0.02 -5.97
CA PHE A 175 -25.53 1.27 -5.44
C PHE A 175 -26.80 1.13 -4.60
N LEU A 176 -26.82 1.76 -3.42
CA LEU A 176 -27.90 1.71 -2.45
C LEU A 176 -28.91 2.85 -2.68
N PRO A 177 -30.07 2.64 -3.34
CA PRO A 177 -30.99 3.73 -3.65
C PRO A 177 -31.81 4.21 -2.44
N ALA A 178 -31.84 3.40 -1.37
CA ALA A 178 -32.52 3.74 -0.13
C ALA A 178 -31.85 3.05 1.07
N PRO A 179 -31.73 3.73 2.24
CA PRO A 179 -30.97 3.19 3.38
C PRO A 179 -31.48 1.87 3.98
N HIS A 180 -32.74 1.51 3.77
CA HIS A 180 -33.31 0.25 4.27
C HIS A 180 -32.84 -0.97 3.46
N ALA A 181 -32.50 -0.77 2.18
CA ALA A 181 -32.12 -1.83 1.24
C ALA A 181 -30.68 -2.36 1.42
N GLU A 182 -30.10 -2.22 2.62
CA GLU A 182 -28.72 -2.64 2.87
C GLU A 182 -28.55 -4.17 2.80
N VAL A 183 -29.55 -4.94 3.24
CA VAL A 183 -29.54 -6.41 3.10
C VAL A 183 -29.45 -6.80 1.62
N THR A 184 -30.29 -6.19 0.80
CA THR A 184 -30.31 -6.37 -0.66
C THR A 184 -28.98 -5.96 -1.32
N LEU A 185 -28.36 -4.88 -0.84
CA LEU A 185 -27.02 -4.45 -1.30
C LEU A 185 -25.98 -5.54 -1.06
N TYR A 186 -25.91 -6.08 0.16
CA TYR A 186 -24.95 -7.12 0.50
C TYR A 186 -25.20 -8.44 -0.24
N HIS A 187 -26.45 -8.86 -0.42
CA HIS A 187 -26.78 -10.03 -1.26
C HIS A 187 -26.23 -9.86 -2.67
N SER A 188 -26.56 -8.73 -3.30
CA SER A 188 -26.11 -8.46 -4.68
C SER A 188 -24.58 -8.47 -4.82
N PHE A 189 -23.86 -7.93 -3.85
CA PHE A 189 -22.39 -7.92 -3.83
C PHE A 189 -21.80 -9.32 -3.60
N LEU A 190 -22.31 -10.04 -2.60
CA LEU A 190 -21.76 -11.32 -2.15
C LEU A 190 -21.91 -12.45 -3.19
N GLU A 191 -22.98 -12.42 -3.99
CA GLU A 191 -23.19 -13.39 -5.08
C GLU A 191 -22.02 -13.40 -6.08
N GLN A 192 -21.41 -12.24 -6.32
CA GLN A 192 -20.34 -12.06 -7.30
C GLN A 192 -18.94 -12.07 -6.66
N ALA A 193 -18.81 -11.45 -5.48
CA ALA A 193 -17.52 -11.28 -4.80
C ALA A 193 -16.87 -12.61 -4.38
N LYS A 194 -17.67 -13.65 -4.09
CA LYS A 194 -17.19 -14.97 -3.65
C LYS A 194 -16.33 -15.72 -4.67
N GLN A 195 -16.31 -15.27 -5.93
CA GLN A 195 -15.51 -15.89 -6.99
C GLN A 195 -14.04 -15.44 -6.95
N SER A 196 -13.72 -14.41 -6.16
CA SER A 196 -12.38 -13.87 -6.00
C SER A 196 -11.81 -14.23 -4.63
N SER A 197 -10.49 -14.24 -4.50
CA SER A 197 -9.81 -14.61 -3.25
C SER A 197 -8.96 -13.48 -2.67
N HIS A 198 -8.69 -12.42 -3.44
CA HIS A 198 -7.87 -11.29 -3.02
C HIS A 198 -8.51 -9.96 -3.39
N LEU A 199 -8.48 -9.02 -2.44
CA LEU A 199 -8.81 -7.62 -2.67
C LEU A 199 -7.55 -6.84 -3.02
N VAL A 200 -7.62 -6.08 -4.10
CA VAL A 200 -6.62 -5.05 -4.43
C VAL A 200 -7.26 -3.70 -4.21
N THR A 201 -6.70 -2.90 -3.29
CA THR A 201 -7.34 -1.65 -2.84
C THR A 201 -6.31 -0.54 -2.66
N PHE A 202 -6.79 0.69 -2.51
CA PHE A 202 -5.95 1.83 -2.12
C PHE A 202 -6.37 2.32 -0.74
N ASN A 203 -5.66 1.89 0.31
CA ASN A 203 -6.02 2.09 1.72
C ASN A 203 -7.21 1.25 2.23
N GLY A 204 -7.78 0.36 1.40
CA GLY A 204 -8.99 -0.37 1.76
C GLY A 204 -8.81 -1.43 2.82
N LYS A 205 -7.58 -1.89 3.10
CA LYS A 205 -7.34 -2.82 4.23
C LYS A 205 -7.65 -2.16 5.57
N SER A 206 -7.37 -0.86 5.68
CA SER A 206 -7.51 -0.08 6.92
C SER A 206 -8.74 0.80 6.94
N PHE A 207 -9.39 1.04 5.79
CA PHE A 207 -10.50 1.97 5.66
C PHE A 207 -11.78 1.33 5.11
N ASP A 208 -11.81 0.95 3.84
CA ASP A 208 -13.02 0.46 3.15
C ASP A 208 -13.52 -0.87 3.72
N TRP A 209 -12.66 -1.89 3.75
CA TRP A 209 -13.06 -3.24 4.18
C TRP A 209 -13.50 -3.32 5.65
N PRO A 210 -12.86 -2.61 6.61
CA PRO A 210 -13.39 -2.50 7.96
C PRO A 210 -14.83 -1.95 8.03
N GLN A 211 -15.18 -0.97 7.18
CA GLN A 211 -16.53 -0.41 7.13
C GLN A 211 -17.54 -1.41 6.57
N VAL A 212 -17.18 -2.10 5.48
CA VAL A 212 -17.97 -3.21 4.92
C VAL A 212 -18.24 -4.28 5.97
N ARG A 213 -17.20 -4.72 6.70
CA ARG A 213 -17.36 -5.71 7.79
C ARG A 213 -18.26 -5.22 8.93
N THR A 214 -18.13 -3.94 9.29
CA THR A 214 -18.93 -3.36 10.37
C THR A 214 -20.41 -3.36 10.00
N ARG A 215 -20.73 -2.93 8.78
CA ARG A 215 -22.10 -2.91 8.26
C ARG A 215 -22.67 -4.31 8.07
N HIS A 216 -21.90 -5.23 7.50
CA HIS A 216 -22.26 -6.64 7.41
C HIS A 216 -22.59 -7.25 8.79
N THR A 217 -21.81 -6.93 9.83
CA THR A 217 -22.04 -7.46 11.18
C THR A 217 -23.43 -7.13 11.72
N LEU A 218 -23.99 -5.96 11.36
CA LEU A 218 -25.33 -5.53 11.78
C LEU A 218 -26.46 -6.33 11.12
N ILE A 219 -26.19 -6.92 9.96
CA ILE A 219 -27.19 -7.65 9.15
C ILE A 219 -26.82 -9.12 8.93
N ARG A 220 -25.80 -9.64 9.65
CA ARG A 220 -25.16 -10.94 9.37
C ARG A 220 -26.10 -12.15 9.39
N ASP A 221 -27.22 -12.06 10.11
CA ASP A 221 -28.21 -13.15 10.20
C ASP A 221 -29.15 -13.19 8.97
N GLN A 222 -29.06 -12.19 8.08
CA GLN A 222 -29.91 -12.03 6.89
C GLN A 222 -29.13 -12.20 5.57
N VAL A 223 -27.80 -12.26 5.62
CA VAL A 223 -26.92 -12.33 4.43
C VAL A 223 -25.88 -13.42 4.58
N GLN A 224 -25.29 -13.85 3.45
CA GLN A 224 -24.17 -14.80 3.47
C GLN A 224 -22.97 -14.23 4.23
N ALA A 225 -22.10 -15.10 4.74
CA ALA A 225 -20.86 -14.68 5.40
C ALA A 225 -19.94 -13.94 4.41
N LEU A 226 -19.24 -12.91 4.89
CA LEU A 226 -18.23 -12.23 4.08
C LEU A 226 -17.09 -13.20 3.72
N PRO A 227 -16.63 -13.22 2.45
CA PRO A 227 -15.46 -13.99 2.07
C PRO A 227 -14.21 -13.52 2.83
N VAL A 228 -13.32 -14.47 3.11
CA VAL A 228 -12.00 -14.18 3.66
C VAL A 228 -11.06 -13.85 2.50
N PHE A 229 -10.72 -12.56 2.36
CA PHE A 229 -9.84 -12.10 1.29
C PHE A 229 -8.39 -11.94 1.77
N GLY A 230 -7.44 -12.33 0.91
CA GLY A 230 -6.10 -11.74 0.94
C GLY A 230 -6.15 -10.26 0.55
N HIS A 231 -5.18 -9.45 0.98
CA HIS A 231 -5.18 -8.01 0.69
C HIS A 231 -3.86 -7.57 0.05
N LEU A 232 -3.95 -6.95 -1.11
CA LEU A 232 -2.88 -6.21 -1.78
C LEU A 232 -3.23 -4.71 -1.69
N ASP A 233 -2.76 -4.03 -0.64
CA ASP A 233 -3.04 -2.61 -0.42
C ASP A 233 -1.94 -1.73 -1.03
N LEU A 234 -2.32 -0.96 -2.05
CA LEU A 234 -1.40 -0.19 -2.89
C LEU A 234 -0.94 1.12 -2.24
N LEU A 235 -1.65 1.64 -1.24
CA LEU A 235 -1.30 2.93 -0.62
C LEU A 235 0.07 2.87 0.04
N HIS A 236 0.36 1.78 0.73
CA HIS A 236 1.63 1.62 1.44
C HIS A 236 2.81 1.54 0.47
N GLY A 237 2.64 0.83 -0.65
CA GLY A 237 3.64 0.77 -1.72
C GLY A 237 3.86 2.13 -2.37
N ALA A 238 2.77 2.82 -2.75
CA ALA A 238 2.84 4.15 -3.33
C ALA A 238 3.54 5.17 -2.40
N ARG A 239 3.21 5.18 -1.11
CA ARG A 239 3.87 6.04 -0.11
C ARG A 239 5.35 5.70 0.08
N ARG A 240 5.73 4.44 -0.10
CA ARG A 240 7.12 4.03 0.04
C ARG A 240 7.95 4.51 -1.14
N LEU A 241 7.41 4.40 -2.35
CA LEU A 241 8.08 4.81 -3.58
C LEU A 241 8.11 6.34 -3.74
N TRP A 242 7.01 7.03 -3.44
CA TRP A 242 6.80 8.38 -3.97
C TRP A 242 6.53 9.48 -2.94
N ARG A 243 6.53 9.21 -1.63
CA ARG A 243 6.27 10.25 -0.61
C ARG A 243 7.27 11.42 -0.67
N GLY A 244 8.51 11.16 -1.06
CA GLY A 244 9.54 12.18 -1.20
C GLY A 244 9.49 12.95 -2.53
N GLU A 245 8.67 12.51 -3.48
CA GLU A 245 8.61 13.03 -4.86
C GLU A 245 7.29 13.76 -5.12
N LEU A 246 6.15 13.17 -4.74
CA LEU A 246 4.82 13.71 -4.98
C LEU A 246 4.37 14.66 -3.87
N GLU A 247 3.56 15.67 -4.21
CA GLU A 247 2.92 16.56 -3.23
C GLU A 247 2.04 15.80 -2.23
N SER A 248 1.38 14.75 -2.69
CA SER A 248 0.61 13.83 -1.88
C SER A 248 0.45 12.50 -2.60
N CYS A 249 0.43 11.39 -1.87
CA CYS A 249 0.13 10.06 -2.42
C CYS A 249 -1.39 9.80 -2.43
N ARG A 250 -2.19 10.73 -2.94
CA ARG A 250 -3.62 10.52 -3.23
C ARG A 250 -3.74 9.82 -4.59
N LEU A 251 -4.73 8.96 -4.77
CA LEU A 251 -4.90 8.17 -6.00
C LEU A 251 -4.94 9.06 -7.25
N ALA A 252 -5.73 10.14 -7.23
CA ALA A 252 -5.81 11.11 -8.34
C ALA A 252 -4.46 11.74 -8.75
N ILE A 253 -3.55 11.98 -7.79
CA ILE A 253 -2.21 12.52 -8.10
C ILE A 253 -1.32 11.43 -8.71
N ILE A 254 -1.39 10.22 -8.16
CA ILE A 254 -0.61 9.07 -8.69
C ILE A 254 -1.06 8.72 -10.11
N GLU A 255 -2.36 8.74 -10.36
CA GLU A 255 -2.93 8.54 -11.68
C GLU A 255 -2.35 9.49 -12.70
N GLN A 256 -2.34 10.80 -12.40
CA GLN A 256 -1.80 11.80 -13.30
C GLN A 256 -0.29 11.64 -13.50
N GLU A 257 0.47 11.61 -12.40
CA GLU A 257 1.93 11.73 -12.43
C GLU A 257 2.63 10.42 -12.83
N LYS A 258 2.07 9.27 -12.42
CA LYS A 258 2.68 7.95 -12.59
C LYS A 258 1.99 7.09 -13.63
N LEU A 259 0.66 7.16 -13.73
CA LEU A 259 -0.11 6.32 -14.65
C LEU A 259 -0.49 7.04 -15.95
N GLY A 260 -0.40 8.38 -16.02
CA GLY A 260 -0.87 9.14 -17.18
C GLY A 260 -2.40 9.10 -17.37
N VAL A 261 -3.15 8.87 -16.29
CA VAL A 261 -4.62 8.94 -16.29
C VAL A 261 -5.02 10.37 -15.91
N TYR A 262 -5.65 11.08 -16.84
CA TYR A 262 -6.14 12.44 -16.62
C TYR A 262 -7.66 12.42 -16.47
N ARG A 263 -8.16 12.96 -15.36
CA ARG A 263 -9.60 13.02 -15.09
C ARG A 263 -10.17 14.33 -15.63
N GLU A 264 -11.04 14.26 -16.63
CA GLU A 264 -11.84 15.40 -17.09
C GLU A 264 -13.11 15.54 -16.22
N ASP A 265 -13.39 16.76 -15.76
CA ASP A 265 -14.57 17.13 -14.96
C ASP A 265 -14.82 16.24 -13.73
N ASP A 266 -13.76 15.83 -13.03
CA ASP A 266 -13.88 14.89 -11.89
C ASP A 266 -14.66 15.49 -10.72
N LEU A 267 -15.52 14.68 -10.12
CA LEU A 267 -16.17 15.02 -8.86
C LEU A 267 -15.11 14.92 -7.75
N PRO A 268 -14.85 15.99 -6.98
CA PRO A 268 -14.02 15.85 -5.79
C PRO A 268 -14.64 14.83 -4.84
N GLY A 269 -13.92 13.76 -4.47
CA GLY A 269 -14.48 12.64 -3.68
C GLY A 269 -15.17 13.06 -2.38
N TYR A 270 -14.75 14.17 -1.74
CA TYR A 270 -15.44 14.71 -0.56
C TYR A 270 -16.89 15.18 -0.82
N LEU A 271 -17.30 15.33 -2.08
CA LEU A 271 -18.67 15.64 -2.49
C LEU A 271 -19.54 14.40 -2.71
N ALA A 272 -18.98 13.20 -2.80
CA ALA A 272 -19.75 11.97 -3.01
C ALA A 272 -20.84 11.76 -1.93
N PRO A 273 -20.59 11.96 -0.62
CA PRO A 273 -21.65 11.91 0.39
C PRO A 273 -22.77 12.93 0.15
N VAL A 274 -22.41 14.15 -0.28
CA VAL A 274 -23.38 15.23 -0.53
C VAL A 274 -24.29 14.86 -1.70
N ARG A 275 -23.71 14.33 -2.78
CA ARG A 275 -24.47 13.87 -3.95
C ARG A 275 -25.41 12.72 -3.59
N TYR A 276 -24.95 11.78 -2.77
CA TYR A 276 -25.81 10.70 -2.29
C TYR A 276 -26.99 11.21 -1.47
N PHE A 277 -26.77 12.16 -0.55
CA PHE A 277 -27.87 12.77 0.19
C PHE A 277 -28.84 13.53 -0.73
N ASP A 278 -28.35 14.29 -1.71
CA ASP A 278 -29.21 14.98 -2.68
C ASP A 278 -30.06 13.97 -3.47
N PHE A 279 -29.47 12.86 -3.90
CA PHE A 279 -30.16 11.74 -4.55
C PHE A 279 -31.24 11.11 -3.64
N LEU A 280 -30.99 10.94 -2.34
CA LEU A 280 -32.00 10.40 -1.43
C LEU A 280 -33.27 11.26 -1.38
N HIS A 281 -33.17 12.56 -1.64
CA HIS A 281 -34.31 13.48 -1.70
C HIS A 281 -34.95 13.54 -3.09
N SER A 282 -34.17 13.67 -4.16
CA SER A 282 -34.71 13.85 -5.53
C SER A 282 -35.09 12.53 -6.21
N LYS A 283 -34.43 11.43 -5.81
CA LYS A 283 -34.39 10.12 -6.48
C LYS A 283 -33.88 10.16 -7.92
N ASP A 284 -33.36 11.30 -8.36
CA ASP A 284 -32.84 11.54 -9.70
C ASP A 284 -31.40 10.99 -9.83
N PRO A 285 -31.15 9.96 -10.64
CA PRO A 285 -29.83 9.34 -10.79
C PRO A 285 -28.77 10.27 -11.38
N ASP A 286 -29.17 11.31 -12.14
CA ASP A 286 -28.23 12.27 -12.74
C ASP A 286 -27.40 12.98 -11.64
N VAL A 287 -27.90 13.04 -10.40
CA VAL A 287 -27.21 13.62 -9.24
C VAL A 287 -25.99 12.79 -8.79
N VAL A 288 -26.03 11.47 -8.99
CA VAL A 288 -24.97 10.52 -8.56
C VAL A 288 -24.15 9.98 -9.73
N GLU A 289 -24.44 10.38 -10.97
CA GLU A 289 -23.65 10.00 -12.16
C GLU A 289 -22.15 10.21 -11.97
N GLY A 290 -21.78 11.41 -11.48
CA GLY A 290 -20.39 11.77 -11.24
C GLY A 290 -19.71 10.89 -10.19
N VAL A 291 -20.46 10.38 -9.20
CA VAL A 291 -19.95 9.46 -8.17
C VAL A 291 -19.68 8.09 -8.78
N LEU A 292 -20.62 7.58 -9.58
CA LEU A 292 -20.45 6.30 -10.27
C LEU A 292 -19.27 6.34 -11.25
N ARG A 293 -19.15 7.41 -12.04
CA ARG A 293 -18.02 7.57 -12.95
C ARG A 293 -16.68 7.69 -12.22
N HIS A 294 -16.64 8.40 -11.09
CA HIS A 294 -15.45 8.53 -10.25
C HIS A 294 -14.97 7.17 -9.75
N ASN A 295 -15.86 6.44 -9.05
CA ASN A 295 -15.54 5.13 -8.50
C ASN A 295 -15.16 4.12 -9.61
N GLU A 296 -15.78 4.20 -10.80
CA GLU A 296 -15.39 3.40 -11.96
C GLU A 296 -13.93 3.66 -12.38
N VAL A 297 -13.53 4.93 -12.51
CA VAL A 297 -12.15 5.29 -12.84
C VAL A 297 -11.21 4.79 -11.75
N ASP A 298 -11.57 4.96 -10.47
CA ASP A 298 -10.76 4.53 -9.34
C ASP A 298 -10.49 3.01 -9.40
N VAL A 299 -11.52 2.16 -9.54
CA VAL A 299 -11.34 0.70 -9.58
C VAL A 299 -10.59 0.20 -10.83
N LEU A 300 -10.59 0.95 -11.93
CA LEU A 300 -9.76 0.67 -13.11
C LEU A 300 -8.31 1.13 -12.89
N SER A 301 -8.12 2.28 -12.24
CA SER A 301 -6.81 2.81 -11.86
C SER A 301 -6.11 1.90 -10.86
N LEU A 302 -6.83 1.24 -9.95
CA LEU A 302 -6.23 0.24 -9.04
C LEU A 302 -5.53 -0.89 -9.82
N MET A 303 -6.12 -1.34 -10.94
CA MET A 303 -5.54 -2.39 -11.78
C MET A 303 -4.24 -1.94 -12.43
N THR A 304 -4.25 -0.78 -13.07
CA THR A 304 -3.06 -0.24 -13.73
C THR A 304 -1.99 0.23 -12.75
N LEU A 305 -2.38 0.70 -11.57
CA LEU A 305 -1.46 1.00 -10.47
C LEU A 305 -0.77 -0.26 -9.96
N TYR A 306 -1.51 -1.36 -9.80
CA TYR A 306 -0.93 -2.63 -9.39
C TYR A 306 0.09 -3.14 -10.42
N ILE A 307 -0.24 -3.05 -11.72
CA ILE A 307 0.68 -3.37 -12.82
C ILE A 307 1.94 -2.49 -12.74
N HIS A 308 1.77 -1.17 -12.61
CA HIS A 308 2.88 -0.23 -12.56
C HIS A 308 3.83 -0.50 -11.39
N VAL A 309 3.30 -0.57 -10.16
CA VAL A 309 4.11 -0.80 -8.95
C VAL A 309 4.80 -2.16 -9.01
N SER A 310 4.13 -3.19 -9.54
CA SER A 310 4.73 -4.51 -9.71
C SER A 310 5.88 -4.49 -10.73
N SER A 311 5.71 -3.84 -11.88
CA SER A 311 6.79 -3.67 -12.87
C SER A 311 7.98 -2.92 -12.27
N LEU A 312 7.74 -1.83 -11.52
CA LEU A 312 8.81 -1.13 -10.80
C LEU A 312 9.59 -2.07 -9.87
N LEU A 313 8.89 -2.89 -9.08
CA LEU A 313 9.52 -3.78 -8.09
C LEU A 313 10.28 -4.96 -8.73
N LEU A 314 9.74 -5.51 -9.81
CA LEU A 314 10.29 -6.69 -10.48
C LEU A 314 11.39 -6.33 -11.48
N GLU A 315 11.33 -5.14 -12.07
CA GLU A 315 12.13 -4.73 -13.22
C GLU A 315 12.86 -3.41 -12.97
N HIS A 316 13.23 -3.16 -11.71
CA HIS A 316 13.87 -1.92 -11.23
C HIS A 316 15.21 -1.57 -11.91
N GLU A 317 15.81 -2.49 -12.65
CA GLU A 317 17.04 -2.28 -13.43
C GLU A 317 16.79 -1.52 -14.75
N ARG A 318 15.55 -1.50 -15.24
CA ARG A 318 15.16 -0.83 -16.48
C ARG A 318 15.44 0.67 -16.44
N GLU A 319 15.89 1.25 -17.56
CA GLU A 319 16.34 2.64 -17.66
C GLU A 319 15.25 3.66 -17.31
N GLU A 320 13.98 3.32 -17.52
CA GLU A 320 12.83 4.17 -17.25
C GLU A 320 12.57 4.40 -15.75
N VAL A 321 13.10 3.52 -14.88
CA VAL A 321 12.95 3.65 -13.43
C VAL A 321 13.90 4.73 -12.91
N SER A 322 13.37 5.74 -12.23
CA SER A 322 14.18 6.85 -11.72
C SER A 322 15.18 6.38 -10.66
N GLN A 323 16.25 7.16 -10.45
CA GLN A 323 17.24 6.84 -9.41
C GLN A 323 16.62 6.94 -8.01
N GLU A 324 15.64 7.83 -7.83
CA GLU A 324 14.85 7.96 -6.62
C GLU A 324 13.99 6.72 -6.34
N GLU A 325 13.26 6.25 -7.36
CA GLU A 325 12.46 5.04 -7.26
C GLU A 325 13.34 3.83 -6.98
N ARG A 326 14.46 3.66 -7.71
CA ARG A 326 15.43 2.58 -7.45
C ARG A 326 15.95 2.59 -6.02
N TYR A 327 16.25 3.76 -5.47
CA TYR A 327 16.70 3.88 -4.08
C TYR A 327 15.60 3.49 -3.08
N GLU A 328 14.35 3.90 -3.30
CA GLU A 328 13.24 3.52 -2.41
C GLU A 328 12.85 2.04 -2.57
N ILE A 329 13.01 1.45 -3.75
CA ILE A 329 12.89 0.00 -4.00
C ILE A 329 13.97 -0.76 -3.22
N ALA A 330 15.22 -0.29 -3.25
CA ALA A 330 16.31 -0.88 -2.47
C ALA A 330 16.00 -0.87 -0.96
N ARG A 331 15.51 0.26 -0.45
CA ARG A 331 15.03 0.39 0.94
C ARG A 331 13.87 -0.55 1.24
N TRP A 332 13.02 -0.83 0.25
CA TRP A 332 11.93 -1.77 0.42
C TRP A 332 12.44 -3.18 0.62
N TYR A 333 13.22 -3.68 -0.33
CA TYR A 333 13.78 -5.03 -0.26
C TYR A 333 14.69 -5.23 0.95
N GLU A 334 15.44 -4.21 1.37
CA GLU A 334 16.23 -4.26 2.62
C GLU A 334 15.33 -4.54 3.83
N ALA A 335 14.19 -3.84 3.94
CA ALA A 335 13.25 -4.03 5.04
C ALA A 335 12.52 -5.37 5.00
N LEU A 336 12.39 -5.97 3.82
CA LEU A 336 11.86 -7.33 3.66
C LEU A 336 12.91 -8.42 3.90
N GLY A 337 14.19 -8.04 4.01
CA GLY A 337 15.31 -8.97 4.20
C GLY A 337 15.90 -9.54 2.92
N ASP A 338 15.39 -9.14 1.74
CA ASP A 338 15.98 -9.46 0.42
C ASP A 338 17.21 -8.55 0.21
N ARG A 339 18.32 -8.95 0.83
CA ARG A 339 19.57 -8.18 0.85
C ARG A 339 20.24 -8.11 -0.51
N GLU A 340 20.08 -9.15 -1.33
CA GLU A 340 20.68 -9.23 -2.66
C GLU A 340 20.09 -8.17 -3.58
N THR A 341 18.76 -8.15 -3.69
CA THR A 341 18.04 -7.17 -4.53
C THR A 341 18.24 -5.75 -4.01
N ALA A 342 18.21 -5.58 -2.68
CA ALA A 342 18.49 -4.29 -2.06
C ALA A 342 19.91 -3.78 -2.40
N MET A 343 20.92 -4.64 -2.28
CA MET A 343 22.30 -4.29 -2.61
C MET A 343 22.43 -3.90 -4.08
N GLN A 344 21.88 -4.70 -4.99
CA GLN A 344 21.95 -4.45 -6.42
C GLN A 344 21.33 -3.09 -6.80
N ALA A 345 20.13 -2.80 -6.27
CA ALA A 345 19.45 -1.54 -6.49
C ALA A 345 20.23 -0.35 -5.88
N TYR A 346 20.78 -0.48 -4.66
CA TYR A 346 21.62 0.58 -4.07
C TYR A 346 22.89 0.82 -4.89
N LEU A 347 23.58 -0.23 -5.34
CA LEU A 347 24.82 -0.10 -6.12
C LEU A 347 24.57 0.57 -7.47
N THR A 348 23.44 0.29 -8.10
CA THR A 348 23.02 0.95 -9.34
C THR A 348 22.92 2.46 -9.14
N VAL A 349 22.25 2.90 -8.07
CA VAL A 349 22.14 4.34 -7.75
C VAL A 349 23.50 4.91 -7.32
N ALA A 350 24.29 4.16 -6.55
CA ALA A 350 25.60 4.55 -6.06
C ALA A 350 26.60 4.83 -7.19
N HIS A 351 26.55 4.07 -8.28
CA HIS A 351 27.43 4.24 -9.43
C HIS A 351 26.93 5.29 -10.44
N SER A 352 25.72 5.83 -10.25
CA SER A 352 25.19 6.90 -11.08
C SER A 352 25.82 8.27 -10.76
N SER A 353 25.65 9.23 -11.66
CA SER A 353 25.97 10.65 -11.42
C SER A 353 24.86 11.42 -10.70
N HIS A 354 23.86 10.71 -10.16
CA HIS A 354 22.69 11.33 -9.52
C HIS A 354 23.02 11.91 -8.14
N PRO A 355 22.37 13.00 -7.69
CA PRO A 355 22.55 13.54 -6.34
C PRO A 355 22.35 12.52 -5.20
N TRP A 356 21.57 11.46 -5.42
CA TRP A 356 21.34 10.40 -4.43
C TRP A 356 22.45 9.34 -4.39
N SER A 357 23.48 9.42 -5.25
CA SER A 357 24.62 8.49 -5.26
C SER A 357 25.27 8.36 -3.88
N VAL A 358 25.56 9.47 -3.19
CA VAL A 358 26.17 9.45 -1.85
C VAL A 358 25.25 8.79 -0.81
N ARG A 359 23.95 9.02 -0.92
CA ARG A 359 22.93 8.41 -0.05
C ARG A 359 22.88 6.89 -0.26
N ALA A 360 22.91 6.45 -1.51
CA ALA A 360 22.93 5.04 -1.87
C ALA A 360 24.22 4.34 -1.44
N LYS A 361 25.40 4.98 -1.62
CA LYS A 361 26.69 4.48 -1.14
C LYS A 361 26.71 4.28 0.39
N LEU A 362 26.15 5.23 1.14
CA LEU A 362 26.02 5.12 2.58
C LEU A 362 25.17 3.89 2.96
N ALA A 363 23.99 3.74 2.34
CA ALA A 363 23.09 2.60 2.59
C ALA A 363 23.72 1.24 2.20
N ALA A 364 24.34 1.15 1.02
CA ALA A 364 25.07 -0.04 0.58
C ALA A 364 26.22 -0.40 1.54
N GLY A 365 27.00 0.59 2.00
CA GLY A 365 28.06 0.36 3.00
C GLY A 365 27.51 -0.16 4.33
N HIS A 366 26.33 0.30 4.78
CA HIS A 366 25.66 -0.29 5.94
C HIS A 366 25.26 -1.75 5.70
N LEU A 367 24.82 -2.10 4.49
CA LEU A 367 24.51 -3.48 4.12
C LEU A 367 25.76 -4.37 4.13
N TYR A 368 26.88 -3.93 3.56
CA TYR A 368 28.16 -4.64 3.64
C TYR A 368 28.60 -4.81 5.10
N LYS A 369 28.48 -3.76 5.91
CA LYS A 369 28.78 -3.79 7.35
C LYS A 369 27.93 -4.84 8.09
N LYS A 370 26.63 -4.94 7.79
CA LYS A 370 25.74 -5.97 8.37
C LYS A 370 26.17 -7.39 7.98
N GLN A 371 26.79 -7.56 6.81
CA GLN A 371 27.35 -8.82 6.32
C GLN A 371 28.77 -9.10 6.84
N LYS A 372 29.33 -8.20 7.66
CA LYS A 372 30.73 -8.23 8.13
C LYS A 372 31.76 -8.14 7.01
N ASP A 373 31.35 -7.66 5.83
CA ASP A 373 32.28 -7.31 4.76
C ASP A 373 32.78 -5.87 4.99
N TRP A 374 33.74 -5.77 5.91
CA TRP A 374 34.31 -4.49 6.32
C TRP A 374 35.07 -3.81 5.19
N GLN A 375 35.72 -4.60 4.32
CA GLN A 375 36.54 -4.09 3.23
C GLN A 375 35.67 -3.40 2.17
N SER A 376 34.59 -4.05 1.72
CA SER A 376 33.65 -3.45 0.76
C SER A 376 32.93 -2.24 1.36
N ALA A 377 32.56 -2.29 2.65
CA ALA A 377 31.95 -1.16 3.35
C ALA A 377 32.89 0.07 3.38
N LEU A 378 34.17 -0.13 3.66
CA LEU A 378 35.16 0.95 3.64
C LEU A 378 35.38 1.48 2.22
N GLN A 379 35.58 0.59 1.24
CA GLN A 379 35.81 0.98 -0.15
C GLN A 379 34.69 1.88 -0.69
N ILE A 380 33.43 1.53 -0.43
CA ILE A 380 32.30 2.31 -0.92
C ILE A 380 32.17 3.67 -0.22
N TRP A 381 32.41 3.74 1.09
CA TRP A 381 32.39 5.01 1.83
C TRP A 381 33.56 5.92 1.48
N GLU A 382 34.76 5.38 1.32
CA GLU A 382 35.94 6.13 0.89
C GLU A 382 35.76 6.69 -0.53
N SER A 383 35.05 5.98 -1.40
CA SER A 383 34.69 6.50 -2.74
C SER A 383 33.82 7.77 -2.68
N CYS A 384 33.01 7.97 -1.62
CA CYS A 384 32.27 9.21 -1.42
C CYS A 384 33.23 10.37 -1.16
N MET A 385 34.29 10.13 -0.39
CA MET A 385 35.28 11.14 0.04
C MET A 385 36.19 11.58 -1.10
N GLN A 386 36.37 10.73 -2.10
CA GLN A 386 37.11 11.04 -3.33
C GLN A 386 36.29 11.84 -4.35
N SER A 387 34.97 11.91 -4.17
CA SER A 387 34.07 12.60 -5.09
C SER A 387 34.02 14.11 -4.79
N ASN A 388 33.98 14.95 -5.83
CA ASN A 388 33.78 16.39 -5.69
C ASN A 388 32.32 16.67 -5.31
N GLY A 389 32.00 16.63 -4.01
CA GLY A 389 30.67 16.87 -3.51
C GLY A 389 30.61 16.98 -1.99
N PHE A 390 29.46 17.42 -1.47
CA PHE A 390 29.22 17.36 -0.03
C PHE A 390 29.07 15.89 0.41
N VAL A 391 29.86 15.49 1.39
CA VAL A 391 29.80 14.16 2.00
C VAL A 391 29.25 14.32 3.42
N PRO A 392 28.11 13.70 3.76
CA PRO A 392 27.56 13.73 5.11
C PRO A 392 28.56 13.23 6.14
N GLU A 393 28.57 13.84 7.33
CA GLU A 393 29.45 13.43 8.43
C GLU A 393 29.27 11.96 8.83
N GLU A 394 28.08 11.39 8.60
CA GLU A 394 27.75 10.00 8.87
C GLU A 394 28.67 9.03 8.12
N VAL A 395 29.02 9.31 6.86
CA VAL A 395 29.93 8.46 6.07
C VAL A 395 31.29 8.31 6.77
N TYR A 396 31.84 9.43 7.25
CA TYR A 396 33.12 9.45 7.96
C TYR A 396 33.03 8.77 9.33
N ILE A 397 31.93 8.97 10.06
CA ILE A 397 31.71 8.32 11.37
C ILE A 397 31.67 6.80 11.22
N GLU A 398 31.00 6.30 10.19
CA GLU A 398 30.88 4.87 9.96
C GLU A 398 32.20 4.24 9.53
N ALA A 399 32.96 4.90 8.64
CA ALA A 399 34.33 4.48 8.32
C ALA A 399 35.23 4.47 9.56
N ALA A 400 35.19 5.52 10.38
CA ALA A 400 35.95 5.60 11.63
C ALA A 400 35.62 4.46 12.61
N LYS A 401 34.33 4.06 12.73
CA LYS A 401 33.92 2.93 13.57
C LYS A 401 34.50 1.61 13.09
N VAL A 402 34.58 1.38 11.78
CA VAL A 402 35.16 0.14 11.23
C VAL A 402 36.67 0.09 11.49
N TYR A 403 37.40 1.18 11.19
CA TYR A 403 38.83 1.26 11.50
C TYR A 403 39.12 1.09 13.00
N GLU A 404 38.30 1.72 13.87
CA GLU A 404 38.46 1.65 15.32
C GLU A 404 38.18 0.24 15.90
N HIS A 405 37.06 -0.37 15.52
CA HIS A 405 36.57 -1.57 16.21
C HIS A 405 36.89 -2.88 15.50
N GLN A 406 37.11 -2.86 14.18
CA GLN A 406 37.32 -4.09 13.40
C GLN A 406 38.77 -4.24 12.93
N LEU A 407 39.41 -3.13 12.56
CA LEU A 407 40.79 -3.17 12.03
C LEU A 407 41.86 -2.75 13.03
N GLY A 408 41.49 -2.07 14.13
CA GLY A 408 42.43 -1.56 15.12
C GLY A 408 43.34 -0.44 14.61
N ASP A 409 42.99 0.20 13.50
CA ASP A 409 43.73 1.31 12.90
C ASP A 409 43.25 2.63 13.53
N TRP A 410 43.90 2.99 14.64
CA TRP A 410 43.54 4.18 15.41
C TRP A 410 43.84 5.47 14.67
N GLU A 411 44.87 5.47 13.80
CA GLU A 411 45.27 6.64 13.03
C GLU A 411 44.18 7.01 12.01
N LYS A 412 43.73 6.04 11.20
CA LYS A 412 42.63 6.27 10.26
C LYS A 412 41.31 6.55 10.97
N ALA A 413 41.03 5.88 12.09
CA ALA A 413 39.84 6.16 12.88
C ALA A 413 39.83 7.62 13.38
N LEU A 414 40.97 8.12 13.85
CA LEU A 414 41.15 9.51 14.27
C LEU A 414 41.01 10.48 13.10
N HIS A 415 41.66 10.18 11.98
CA HIS A 415 41.58 10.97 10.75
C HIS A 415 40.13 11.17 10.28
N TYR A 416 39.37 10.09 10.13
CA TYR A 416 37.97 10.19 9.71
C TYR A 416 37.07 10.84 10.76
N THR A 417 37.35 10.67 12.05
CA THR A 417 36.61 11.38 13.11
C THR A 417 36.82 12.89 13.01
N ARG A 418 38.04 13.36 12.70
CA ARG A 418 38.33 14.79 12.49
C ARG A 418 37.58 15.33 11.28
N LEU A 419 37.59 14.62 10.15
CA LEU A 419 36.84 15.00 8.95
C LEU A 419 35.32 15.06 9.22
N ALA A 420 34.77 14.08 9.94
CA ALA A 420 33.36 14.09 10.35
C ALA A 420 33.01 15.35 11.15
N TYR A 421 33.87 15.72 12.11
CA TYR A 421 33.68 16.90 12.95
C TYR A 421 33.73 18.21 12.15
N GLU A 422 34.60 18.30 11.15
CA GLU A 422 34.64 19.45 10.23
C GLU A 422 33.37 19.57 9.40
N GLN A 423 32.85 18.46 8.85
CA GLN A 423 31.59 18.47 8.10
C GLN A 423 30.41 18.87 8.97
N TRP A 424 30.35 18.35 10.20
CA TRP A 424 29.33 18.76 11.18
C TRP A 424 29.40 20.26 11.49
N LYS A 425 30.61 20.84 11.67
CA LYS A 425 30.79 22.29 11.88
C LYS A 425 30.31 23.11 10.69
N LYS A 426 30.62 22.69 9.46
CA LYS A 426 30.18 23.33 8.22
C LYS A 426 28.65 23.31 8.13
N ARG A 427 28.02 22.14 8.30
CA ARG A 427 26.57 21.96 8.32
C ARG A 427 25.89 22.86 9.35
N GLY A 428 26.38 22.84 10.60
CA GLY A 428 25.80 23.65 11.67
C GLY A 428 25.99 25.16 11.48
N SER A 429 27.02 25.59 10.73
CA SER A 429 27.18 26.98 10.32
C SER A 429 26.14 27.40 9.27
N LEU A 430 25.90 26.54 8.29
CA LEU A 430 24.96 26.80 7.19
C LEU A 430 23.50 26.80 7.68
N LEU A 431 23.13 25.82 8.51
CA LEU A 431 21.77 25.66 9.02
C LEU A 431 21.49 26.47 10.30
N ARG A 432 22.47 27.23 10.81
CA ARG A 432 22.42 27.95 12.10
C ARG A 432 21.93 27.10 13.26
N ASN A 433 22.20 25.80 13.21
CA ASN A 433 21.79 24.84 14.22
C ASN A 433 22.99 24.00 14.62
N ARG A 434 23.51 24.23 15.82
CA ARG A 434 24.61 23.48 16.41
C ARG A 434 24.16 22.89 17.73
N SER A 435 24.00 21.57 17.77
CA SER A 435 23.74 20.88 19.03
C SER A 435 25.00 20.82 19.87
N LYS A 436 24.96 21.42 21.07
CA LYS A 436 26.05 21.33 22.05
C LYS A 436 26.36 19.88 22.43
N ALA A 437 25.33 19.02 22.46
CA ALA A 437 25.47 17.61 22.78
C ALA A 437 26.25 16.84 21.69
N GLU A 438 25.95 17.10 20.40
CA GLU A 438 26.68 16.49 19.28
C GLU A 438 28.15 16.93 19.28
N GLY A 439 28.41 18.22 19.49
CA GLY A 439 29.78 18.74 19.57
C GLY A 439 30.60 18.09 20.69
N LEU A 440 29.99 17.87 21.86
CA LEU A 440 30.64 17.17 22.97
C LEU A 440 30.91 15.70 22.65
N ALA A 441 30.01 15.04 21.91
CA ALA A 441 30.19 13.64 21.49
C ALA A 441 31.38 13.48 20.54
N PHE A 442 31.58 14.41 19.60
CA PHE A 442 32.77 14.44 18.74
C PHE A 442 34.05 14.64 19.56
N GLN A 443 34.07 15.60 20.49
CA GLN A 443 35.26 15.86 21.31
C GLN A 443 35.66 14.63 22.13
N LYS A 444 34.69 14.02 22.83
CA LYS A 444 34.93 12.78 23.60
C LYS A 444 35.49 11.64 22.75
N ARG A 445 35.08 11.54 21.48
CA ARG A 445 35.60 10.54 20.54
C ARG A 445 37.03 10.84 20.12
N LEU A 446 37.32 12.11 19.78
CA LEU A 446 38.66 12.57 19.42
C LEU A 446 39.65 12.32 20.56
N ASP A 447 39.32 12.77 21.77
CA ASP A 447 40.18 12.60 22.96
C ASP A 447 40.48 11.11 23.23
N ARG A 448 39.47 10.24 23.09
CA ARG A 448 39.63 8.78 23.25
C ARG A 448 40.58 8.20 22.21
N LEU A 449 40.44 8.60 20.94
CA LEU A 449 41.25 8.07 19.84
C LEU A 449 42.69 8.58 19.89
N GLU A 450 42.91 9.84 20.28
CA GLU A 450 44.24 10.41 20.49
C GLU A 450 44.99 9.71 21.62
N ALA A 451 44.33 9.42 22.74
CA ALA A 451 44.93 8.66 23.84
C ALA A 451 45.34 7.24 23.42
N LYS A 452 44.53 6.56 22.59
CA LYS A 452 44.84 5.22 22.08
C LYS A 452 45.96 5.21 21.03
N GLY A 453 46.00 6.21 20.14
CA GLY A 453 47.10 6.35 19.17
C GLY A 453 48.44 6.50 19.87
N ASN A 454 48.52 7.42 20.84
CA ASN A 454 49.75 7.69 21.60
C ASN A 454 50.22 6.49 22.44
N ALA A 455 49.29 5.69 22.99
CA ALA A 455 49.64 4.47 23.73
C ALA A 455 50.24 3.37 22.83
N THR A 456 49.86 3.34 21.54
CA THR A 456 50.35 2.37 20.56
C THR A 456 51.75 2.78 20.04
N ASP A 457 51.98 4.07 19.81
CA ASP A 457 53.31 4.58 19.43
C ASP A 457 54.33 4.47 20.57
N GLY A 458 53.90 4.68 21.81
CA GLY A 458 54.74 4.52 23.00
C GLY A 458 55.16 3.07 23.27
N SER A 459 54.39 2.08 22.83
CA SER A 459 54.75 0.65 22.98
C SER A 459 55.61 0.11 21.84
N SER A 460 55.57 0.75 20.65
CA SER A 460 56.54 0.52 19.56
C SER A 460 57.95 1.04 19.90
N LEU A 461 58.04 2.15 20.64
CA LEU A 461 59.31 2.73 21.11
C LEU A 461 60.00 1.95 22.23
N PHE A 462 59.29 1.04 22.93
CA PHE A 462 59.88 0.19 23.98
C PHE A 462 60.43 -1.15 23.46
N SER A 463 60.24 -1.48 22.17
CA SER A 463 60.82 -2.71 21.56
C SER A 463 62.20 -2.50 20.90
N LEU A 464 62.77 -1.29 20.98
CA LEU A 464 64.08 -0.97 20.39
C LEU A 464 65.17 -0.62 21.43
N TYR A 465 64.93 -0.88 22.71
CA TYR A 465 65.90 -0.64 23.80
C TYR A 465 66.13 -1.84 24.73
N GLU A 466 66.09 -3.06 24.21
CA GLU A 466 66.63 -4.24 24.90
C GLU A 466 67.39 -5.13 23.90
N TYR A 467 68.55 -4.66 23.44
CA TYR A 467 69.66 -5.50 22.97
C TYR A 467 70.91 -4.62 22.85
N GLU A 468 71.51 -4.26 23.99
CA GLU A 468 72.94 -3.98 24.06
C GLU A 468 73.42 -4.21 25.51
N GLU A 469 74.36 -5.16 25.63
CA GLU A 469 75.09 -5.71 26.80
C GLU A 469 74.50 -6.92 27.54
#